data_AF-A0A5Q4ETB4-F1
#
_entry.id   AF-A0A5Q4ETB4-F1
#
_cell.length_a   1.000
_cell.length_b   1.000
_cell.length_c   1.000
_cell.angle_alpha   90.00
_cell.angle_beta   90.00
_cell.angle_gamma   90.00
#
_symmetry.space_group_name_H-M   'P 1'
#
loop_
_entity.id
_entity.type
_entity.pdbx_description
1 polymer ?
#
loop_
_entity_poly.entity_id
_entity_poly.type
_entity_poly.pdbx_seq_one_letter_code
_entity_poly.pdbx_strand_id
1 'polypeptide(L)'
;MRIKPKEHFSSGDMKEFLSFRTMITPRIIQILFLFFVALVVLSGLIQIIAGLANNSLRLAFSGLMMIVVGPILVRIYCELLIVIFRIYDTLREIRDGRTPLNAPD
;
A
#
# COMPACT_ATOMS: atom_id res chain seq x y z
N MET A 1 -41.64 12.84 -25.48
CA MET A 1 -40.84 12.94 -24.25
C MET A 1 -39.87 11.76 -24.22
N ARG A 2 -38.62 11.94 -24.70
CA ARG A 2 -37.63 10.86 -24.76
C ARG A 2 -36.83 10.80 -23.46
N ILE A 3 -37.19 9.87 -22.59
CA ILE A 3 -36.42 9.52 -21.39
C ILE A 3 -35.22 8.63 -21.79
N LYS A 4 -34.04 8.99 -21.28
CA LYS A 4 -32.73 8.45 -21.65
C LYS A 4 -32.51 7.00 -21.18
N PRO A 5 -31.69 6.22 -21.92
CA PRO A 5 -31.46 4.81 -21.66
C PRO A 5 -30.61 4.53 -20.41
N LYS A 6 -30.82 3.31 -19.91
CA LYS A 6 -30.30 2.69 -18.68
C LYS A 6 -28.77 2.78 -18.55
N GLU A 7 -28.33 3.02 -17.32
CA GLU A 7 -26.92 3.00 -16.93
C GLU A 7 -26.37 1.58 -17.10
N HIS A 8 -25.54 1.41 -18.13
CA HIS A 8 -24.79 0.20 -18.37
C HIS A 8 -23.65 0.11 -17.35
N PHE A 9 -23.86 -0.68 -16.30
CA PHE A 9 -22.80 -1.21 -15.44
C PHE A 9 -21.87 -2.06 -16.32
N SER A 10 -20.79 -1.43 -16.77
CA SER A 10 -19.78 -2.00 -17.66
C SER A 10 -18.96 -3.02 -16.90
N SER A 11 -19.27 -4.31 -17.07
CA SER A 11 -18.42 -5.45 -16.70
C SER A 11 -17.15 -5.54 -17.57
N GLY A 12 -16.59 -4.40 -18.01
CA GLY A 12 -15.32 -4.29 -18.71
C GLY A 12 -14.11 -4.25 -17.77
N ASP A 13 -14.32 -3.85 -16.51
CA ASP A 13 -13.23 -3.68 -15.53
C ASP A 13 -12.48 -4.99 -15.22
N MET A 14 -13.18 -6.13 -15.20
CA MET A 14 -12.62 -7.38 -14.66
C MET A 14 -11.45 -7.98 -15.46
N LYS A 15 -11.29 -7.62 -16.75
CA LYS A 15 -10.18 -8.11 -17.58
C LYS A 15 -8.96 -7.19 -17.60
N GLU A 16 -9.13 -5.90 -17.32
CA GLU A 16 -8.01 -4.95 -17.23
C GLU A 16 -7.30 -5.07 -15.87
N PHE A 17 -8.03 -5.41 -14.80
CA PHE A 17 -7.46 -5.74 -13.47
C PHE A 17 -6.68 -7.06 -13.43
N LEU A 18 -6.83 -7.94 -14.43
CA LEU A 18 -6.08 -9.20 -14.53
C LEU A 18 -4.84 -9.10 -15.42
N SER A 19 -4.47 -7.89 -15.87
CA SER A 19 -3.15 -7.66 -16.46
C SER A 19 -2.07 -7.64 -15.37
N PHE A 20 -1.75 -8.83 -14.88
CA PHE A 20 -0.68 -9.20 -13.94
C PHE A 20 0.74 -8.84 -14.44
N ARG A 21 0.85 -7.98 -15.44
CA ARG A 21 2.07 -7.62 -16.16
C ARG A 21 2.42 -6.14 -16.03
N THR A 22 1.53 -5.30 -15.53
CA THR A 22 1.79 -3.87 -15.36
C THR A 22 1.76 -3.51 -13.88
N MET A 23 2.86 -3.77 -13.15
CA MET A 23 3.14 -3.26 -11.79
C MET A 23 1.90 -3.01 -10.87
N ILE A 24 0.97 -3.96 -10.77
CA ILE A 24 -0.18 -3.86 -9.85
C ILE A 24 0.29 -3.98 -8.41
N THR A 25 1.31 -4.80 -8.17
CA THR A 25 1.87 -5.07 -6.83
C THR A 25 2.28 -3.81 -6.07
N PRO A 26 3.06 -2.86 -6.62
CA PRO A 26 3.39 -1.63 -5.90
C PRO A 26 2.16 -0.75 -5.60
N ARG A 27 1.12 -0.75 -6.45
CA ARG A 27 -0.11 -0.02 -6.19
C ARG A 27 -0.93 -0.63 -5.05
N ILE A 28 -1.01 -1.95 -4.96
CA ILE A 28 -1.68 -2.64 -3.85
C ILE A 28 -1.01 -2.32 -2.51
N ILE A 29 0.33 -2.35 -2.47
CA ILE A 29 1.11 -2.03 -1.26
C ILE A 29 0.87 -0.58 -0.81
N GLN A 30 0.70 0.37 -1.74
CA GLN A 30 0.38 1.76 -1.40
C GLN A 30 -0.98 1.92 -0.69
N ILE A 31 -2.01 1.19 -1.13
CA ILE A 31 -3.33 1.22 -0.49
C ILE A 31 -3.26 0.59 0.91
N LEU A 32 -2.51 -0.51 1.03
CA LEU A 32 -2.28 -1.20 2.29
C LEU A 32 -1.49 -0.32 3.27
N PHE A 33 -0.49 0.44 2.81
CA PHE A 33 0.23 1.43 3.61
C PHE A 33 -0.72 2.44 4.27
N LEU A 34 -1.64 3.02 3.49
CA LEU A 34 -2.61 3.98 4.01
C LEU A 34 -3.47 3.36 5.12
N PHE A 35 -3.86 2.10 4.95
CA PHE A 35 -4.61 1.36 5.95
C PHE A 35 -3.80 1.13 7.24
N PHE A 36 -2.54 0.69 7.13
CA PHE A 36 -1.66 0.51 8.29
C PHE A 36 -1.38 1.81 9.03
N VAL A 37 -1.14 2.91 8.31
CA VAL A 37 -0.98 4.24 8.92
C VAL A 37 -2.26 4.66 9.65
N ALA A 38 -3.44 4.44 9.04
CA ALA A 38 -4.71 4.74 9.70
C ALA A 38 -4.87 3.93 11.00
N LEU A 39 -4.54 2.63 10.99
CA LEU A 39 -4.56 1.79 12.19
C LEU A 39 -3.60 2.26 13.28
N VAL A 40 -2.38 2.66 12.91
CA VAL A 40 -1.40 3.20 13.86
C VAL A 40 -1.90 4.50 14.49
N VAL A 41 -2.46 5.41 13.70
CA VAL A 41 -3.01 6.67 14.20
C VAL A 41 -4.21 6.41 15.12
N LEU A 42 -5.14 5.54 14.69
CA LEU A 42 -6.32 5.16 15.48
C LEU A 42 -5.92 4.50 16.82
N SER A 43 -5.02 3.52 16.78
CA SER A 43 -4.54 2.82 17.98
C SER A 43 -3.77 3.74 18.93
N GLY A 44 -2.96 4.67 18.40
CA GLY A 44 -2.29 5.68 19.19
C GLY A 44 -3.28 6.65 19.85
N LEU A 45 -4.31 7.07 19.13
CA LEU A 45 -5.34 7.97 19.67
C LEU A 45 -6.16 7.30 20.78
N ILE A 46 -6.52 6.03 20.60
CA ILE A 46 -7.19 5.21 21.62
C ILE A 46 -6.31 5.10 22.87
N GLN A 47 -5.00 4.86 22.72
CA GLN A 47 -4.07 4.79 23.85
C GLN A 47 -3.94 6.11 24.60
N ILE A 48 -3.97 7.25 23.91
CA ILE A 48 -3.95 8.58 24.55
C ILE A 48 -5.21 8.80 25.38
N ILE A 49 -6.39 8.51 24.80
CA ILE A 49 -7.68 8.65 25.49
C ILE A 49 -7.75 7.72 26.71
N ALA A 50 -7.34 6.46 26.55
CA ALA A 50 -7.27 5.49 27.63
C ALA A 50 -6.27 5.90 28.72
N GLY A 51 -5.12 6.47 28.33
CA GLY A 51 -4.10 6.96 29.25
C GLY A 51 -4.61 8.13 30.11
N LEU A 52 -5.32 9.08 29.50
CA LEU A 52 -5.96 10.18 30.24
C LEU A 52 -7.06 9.69 31.18
N ALA A 53 -7.92 8.77 30.72
CA ALA A 53 -9.00 8.22 31.54
C ALA A 53 -8.50 7.47 32.78
N ASN A 54 -7.34 6.81 32.68
CA ASN A 54 -6.73 6.06 33.79
C ASN A 54 -5.67 6.86 34.57
N ASN A 55 -5.62 8.20 34.41
CA ASN A 55 -4.59 9.08 35.03
C ASN A 55 -3.15 8.55 34.85
N SER A 56 -2.90 7.88 33.74
CA SER A 56 -1.67 7.14 33.48
C SER A 56 -0.83 7.87 32.45
N LEU A 57 0.06 8.73 32.95
CA LEU A 57 0.98 9.52 32.10
C LEU A 57 1.84 8.64 31.18
N ARG A 58 2.23 7.45 31.64
CA ARG A 58 3.03 6.49 30.87
C ARG A 58 2.29 6.00 29.61
N LEU A 59 0.99 5.73 29.72
CA LEU A 59 0.15 5.24 28.62
C LEU A 59 -0.15 6.36 27.61
N ALA A 60 -0.38 7.58 28.10
CA ALA A 60 -0.56 8.74 27.23
C ALA A 60 0.74 9.06 26.45
N PHE A 61 1.90 9.00 27.11
CA PHE A 61 3.19 9.23 26.47
C PHE A 61 3.54 8.13 25.46
N SER A 62 3.25 6.86 25.76
CA SER A 62 3.46 5.76 24.81
C SER A 62 2.59 5.90 23.57
N GLY A 63 1.32 6.32 23.72
CA GLY A 63 0.43 6.59 22.60
C GLY A 63 0.95 7.72 21.70
N LEU A 64 1.46 8.81 22.28
CA LEU A 64 2.06 9.91 21.52
C LEU A 64 3.32 9.47 20.76
N MET A 65 4.21 8.72 21.44
CA MET A 65 5.41 8.14 20.83
C MET A 65 5.05 7.22 19.66
N MET A 66 3.99 6.42 19.80
CA MET A 66 3.53 5.50 18.77
C MET A 66 2.95 6.21 17.54
N ILE A 67 2.26 7.34 17.70
CA ILE A 67 1.78 8.16 16.57
C ILE A 67 2.94 8.77 15.77
N VAL A 68 4.05 9.11 16.43
CA VAL A 68 5.21 9.71 15.75
C VAL A 68 6.09 8.63 15.12
N VAL A 69 6.44 7.59 15.87
CA VAL A 69 7.38 6.54 15.42
C VAL A 69 6.68 5.51 14.52
N GLY A 70 5.41 5.22 14.75
CA GLY A 70 4.67 4.20 14.02
C GLY A 70 4.61 4.46 12.51
N PRO A 71 4.22 5.66 12.03
CA PRO A 71 4.20 5.96 10.59
C PRO A 71 5.60 5.91 9.94
N ILE A 72 6.65 6.25 10.69
CA ILE A 72 8.05 6.17 10.21
C ILE A 72 8.43 4.71 9.98
N LEU A 73 8.17 3.84 10.96
CA LEU A 73 8.42 2.40 10.82
C LEU A 73 7.62 1.81 9.66
N VAL A 74 6.31 2.10 9.60
CA VAL A 74 5.44 1.63 8.51
C VAL A 74 5.96 2.09 7.14
N ARG A 75 6.46 3.32 7.01
CA ARG A 75 7.11 3.80 5.77
C ARG A 75 8.33 2.98 5.40
N ILE A 76 9.24 2.74 6.34
CA ILE A 76 10.48 1.97 6.09
C ILE A 76 10.13 0.55 5.63
N TYR A 77 9.21 -0.12 6.33
CA TYR A 77 8.76 -1.46 5.94
C TYR A 77 8.12 -1.48 4.55
N CYS A 78 7.22 -0.54 4.24
CA CYS A 78 6.59 -0.46 2.93
C CYS A 78 7.59 -0.16 1.80
N GLU A 79 8.58 0.70 2.04
CA GLU A 79 9.65 0.99 1.07
C GLU A 79 10.45 -0.28 0.74
N LEU A 80 10.86 -1.04 1.77
CA LEU A 80 11.56 -2.31 1.57
C LEU A 80 10.73 -3.32 0.77
N LEU A 81 9.44 -3.45 1.08
CA LEU A 81 8.55 -4.36 0.35
C LEU A 81 8.46 -3.99 -1.14
N ILE A 82 8.27 -2.71 -1.45
CA ILE A 82 8.20 -2.23 -2.84
C ILE A 82 9.54 -2.45 -3.56
N VAL A 83 10.67 -2.18 -2.90
CA VAL A 83 12.01 -2.38 -3.46
C VAL A 83 12.24 -3.84 -3.83
N ILE A 84 11.86 -4.79 -2.97
CA ILE A 84 12.01 -6.22 -3.27
C ILE A 84 11.18 -6.64 -4.49
N PHE A 85 9.93 -6.16 -4.60
CA PHE A 85 9.09 -6.43 -5.78
C PHE A 85 9.67 -5.81 -7.05
N ARG A 86 10.24 -4.61 -6.97
CA ARG A 86 10.94 -3.97 -8.09
C ARG A 86 12.14 -4.81 -8.56
N ILE A 87 12.94 -5.32 -7.63
CA ILE A 87 14.07 -6.21 -7.95
C ILE A 87 13.58 -7.50 -8.61
N TYR A 88 12.50 -8.10 -8.10
CA TYR A 88 11.92 -9.30 -8.69
C TYR A 88 11.45 -9.08 -10.14
N ASP A 89 10.80 -7.94 -10.42
CA ASP A 89 10.40 -7.58 -11.78
C ASP A 89 11.62 -7.41 -12.70
N THR A 90 12.69 -6.75 -12.25
CA THR A 90 13.93 -6.61 -13.02
C THR A 90 14.60 -7.97 -13.29
N LEU A 91 14.66 -8.86 -12.30
CA LEU A 91 15.20 -10.21 -12.46
C LEU A 91 14.38 -11.05 -13.45
N ARG A 92 13.05 -10.91 -13.39
CA ARG A 92 12.13 -11.56 -14.32
C ARG A 92 12.35 -11.09 -15.76
N GLU A 93 12.63 -9.81 -15.95
CA GLU A 93 12.91 -9.23 -17.28
C GLU A 93 14.22 -9.77 -17.88
N ILE A 94 15.28 -9.88 -17.07
CA ILE A 94 16.56 -10.49 -17.49
C ILE A 94 16.36 -11.95 -17.89
N ARG A 95 15.58 -12.72 -17.11
CA ARG A 95 15.28 -14.13 -17.40
C ARG A 95 14.52 -14.31 -18.72
N ASP A 96 13.61 -13.40 -19.04
CA ASP A 96 12.83 -13.43 -20.29
C ASP A 96 13.66 -13.04 -21.53
N GLY A 97 14.97 -12.74 -21.40
CA GLY A 97 15.86 -12.49 -22.52
C GLY A 97 15.54 -11.22 -23.32
N ARG A 98 14.76 -10.29 -22.76
CA ARG A 98 14.47 -8.99 -23.38
C ARG A 98 15.60 -7.97 -23.21
N THR A 99 16.78 -8.42 -22.81
CA THR A 99 17.99 -7.62 -22.81
C THR A 99 18.44 -7.36 -24.26
N PRO A 100 18.81 -6.11 -24.63
CA PRO A 100 19.28 -5.78 -25.97
C PRO A 100 20.63 -6.42 -26.38
N LEU A 101 21.17 -7.36 -25.59
CA LEU A 101 22.38 -8.13 -25.91
C LEU A 101 22.10 -9.41 -26.72
N ASN A 102 20.84 -9.71 -27.06
CA ASN A 102 20.46 -10.77 -28.00
C ASN A 102 20.28 -10.24 -29.43
N ALA A 103 20.90 -9.12 -29.78
CA ALA A 103 21.06 -8.77 -31.18
C ALA A 103 22.00 -9.82 -31.81
N PRO A 104 21.56 -10.62 -32.81
CA PRO A 104 22.53 -11.30 -33.66
C PRO A 104 23.36 -10.20 -34.34
N ASP A 105 24.67 -10.35 -34.25
CA ASP A 105 25.66 -9.55 -34.96
C ASP A 105 25.37 -9.43 -36.47
#